data_AF-A0A8T2LR78-F1
#
_entry.id   AF-A0A8T2LR78-F1
#
_cell.length_a   1.000
_cell.length_b   1.000
_cell.length_c   1.000
_cell.angle_alpha   90.00
_cell.angle_beta   90.00
_cell.angle_gamma   90.00
#
_symmetry.space_group_name_H-M   'P 1'
#
loop_
_entity.id
_entity.type
_entity.pdbx_description
1 polymer ?
#
loop_
_entity_poly.entity_id
_entity_poly.type
_entity_poly.pdbx_seq_one_letter_code
_entity_poly.pdbx_strand_id
1 'polypeptide(L)'
;MAKLQRGESECELEKAVRVSVEMSDSSEDEGPEEVAFEESRSAALKSEEEKLQAAKREKELLKEKRRKRQQFFQEQKKKRLLSDTLLEEFDTVPQKQKKLSDDRDEEKDKKQQKLTKSKKKKASRSLQGNCSVMRLKDESADSSMQQSAMDFIQARLYGSGTLRTTNAELLSLEKKRGVKKGAAVQFVNKKWGAEQKAKAEKSNKRFIHRQKLITT
;
A
#
# COMPACT_ATOMS: atom_id res chain seq x y z
N MET A 1 -52.73 -26.69 6.14
CA MET A 1 -52.38 -26.32 7.52
C MET A 1 -51.11 -25.47 7.49
N ALA A 2 -51.10 -24.38 8.26
CA ALA A 2 -50.04 -23.39 8.47
C ALA A 2 -49.74 -22.40 7.31
N LYS A 3 -50.45 -21.26 7.36
CA LYS A 3 -50.09 -19.97 6.74
C LYS A 3 -49.13 -19.27 7.71
N LEU A 4 -48.03 -18.67 7.22
CA LEU A 4 -47.28 -17.67 7.98
C LEU A 4 -47.46 -16.31 7.31
N GLN A 5 -48.03 -15.41 8.09
CA GLN A 5 -48.47 -14.07 7.70
C GLN A 5 -47.30 -13.09 7.74
N ARG A 6 -47.34 -12.17 6.76
CA ARG A 6 -46.61 -10.91 6.70
C ARG A 6 -47.16 -10.00 7.81
N GLY A 7 -46.29 -9.46 8.66
CA GLY A 7 -46.62 -8.44 9.65
C GLY A 7 -45.92 -7.14 9.32
N GLU A 8 -46.70 -6.11 9.03
CA GLU A 8 -46.33 -4.70 8.99
C GLU A 8 -46.43 -4.14 10.42
N SER A 9 -45.50 -3.26 10.82
CA SER A 9 -45.82 -2.09 11.66
C SER A 9 -44.57 -1.22 11.85
N GLU A 10 -44.49 -0.15 11.05
CA GLU A 10 -43.86 1.10 11.46
C GLU A 10 -44.73 1.74 12.57
N CYS A 11 -44.14 2.65 13.35
CA CYS A 11 -44.80 3.61 14.25
C CYS A 11 -45.13 3.16 15.69
N GLU A 12 -44.10 2.89 16.50
CA GLU A 12 -44.17 3.09 17.96
C GLU A 12 -42.89 3.78 18.48
N LEU A 13 -42.71 5.05 18.09
CA LEU A 13 -41.74 5.95 18.73
C LEU A 13 -42.30 7.38 18.92
N GLU A 14 -43.62 7.52 18.79
CA GLU A 14 -44.35 8.77 19.06
C GLU A 14 -45.23 8.63 20.29
N LYS A 15 -44.63 8.58 21.50
CA LYS A 15 -45.40 8.77 22.75
C LYS A 15 -44.59 9.08 24.03
N ALA A 16 -43.26 9.17 23.96
CA ALA A 16 -42.43 9.47 25.14
C ALA A 16 -41.83 10.89 25.18
N VAL A 17 -42.26 11.82 24.31
CA VAL A 17 -41.67 13.17 24.21
C VAL A 17 -42.74 14.26 24.36
N ARG A 18 -43.74 14.07 25.23
CA ARG A 18 -44.86 15.02 25.38
C ARG A 18 -45.09 15.63 26.76
N VAL A 19 -44.31 15.31 27.79
CA VAL A 19 -44.48 15.94 29.11
C VAL A 19 -43.13 16.11 29.80
N SER A 20 -42.39 17.15 29.40
CA SER A 20 -41.34 17.83 30.17
C SER A 20 -41.10 19.18 29.49
N VAL A 21 -42.18 19.95 29.38
CA VAL A 21 -42.18 21.34 28.94
C VAL A 21 -42.79 22.11 30.09
N GLU A 22 -41.99 22.36 31.12
CA GLU A 22 -42.21 23.45 32.06
C GLU A 22 -40.89 24.20 32.26
N MET A 23 -40.88 25.40 31.69
CA MET A 23 -40.33 26.62 32.27
C MET A 23 -38.82 26.64 32.54
N SER A 24 -38.05 26.89 31.48
CA SER A 24 -36.97 27.87 31.54
C SER A 24 -37.18 28.83 30.37
N ASP A 25 -38.12 29.75 30.60
CA ASP A 25 -38.36 30.92 29.77
C ASP A 25 -37.26 31.94 30.11
N SER A 26 -36.11 31.79 29.44
CA SER A 26 -35.11 32.84 29.29
C SER A 26 -34.74 32.84 27.81
N SER A 27 -35.56 33.50 27.01
CA SER A 27 -35.26 33.77 25.62
C SER A 27 -34.07 34.73 25.56
N GLU A 28 -32.86 34.18 25.51
CA GLU A 28 -31.66 34.92 25.10
C GLU A 28 -31.70 35.08 23.57
N ASP A 29 -32.66 35.87 23.09
CA ASP A 29 -32.61 36.47 21.76
C ASP A 29 -31.59 37.62 21.81
N GLU A 30 -30.33 37.25 22.07
CA GLU A 30 -29.19 38.15 21.90
C GLU A 30 -29.05 38.34 20.39
N GLY A 31 -29.61 39.44 19.89
CA GLY A 31 -29.37 39.92 18.53
C GLY A 31 -27.87 39.94 18.24
N PRO A 32 -27.46 39.95 16.95
CA PRO A 32 -26.05 39.89 16.60
C PRO A 32 -25.28 40.95 17.39
N GLU A 33 -24.28 40.49 18.15
CA GLU A 33 -23.41 41.32 18.97
C GLU A 33 -23.02 42.55 18.15
N GLU A 34 -23.39 43.74 18.63
CA GLU A 34 -23.05 45.01 18.00
C GLU A 34 -21.54 45.24 18.19
N VAL A 35 -20.73 44.45 17.50
CA VAL A 35 -19.28 44.58 17.54
C VAL A 35 -18.96 45.93 16.93
N ALA A 36 -18.41 46.83 17.74
CA ALA A 36 -18.02 48.14 17.25
C ALA A 36 -17.03 47.97 16.08
N PHE A 37 -17.11 48.84 15.08
CA PHE A 37 -16.24 48.76 13.90
C PHE A 37 -14.74 48.71 14.28
N GLU A 38 -14.37 49.35 15.38
CA GLU A 38 -13.02 49.33 15.95
C GLU A 38 -12.64 47.95 16.52
N GLU A 39 -13.55 47.28 17.22
CA GLU A 39 -13.36 45.94 17.75
C GLU A 39 -13.21 44.93 16.62
N SER A 40 -14.05 45.03 15.58
CA SER A 40 -13.96 44.21 14.36
C SER A 40 -12.60 44.37 13.68
N ARG A 41 -12.09 45.61 13.55
CA ARG A 41 -10.75 45.87 13.03
C ARG A 41 -9.67 45.24 13.91
N SER A 42 -9.77 45.41 15.22
CA SER A 42 -8.76 44.87 16.16
C SER A 42 -8.74 43.34 16.15
N ALA A 43 -9.91 42.70 16.06
CA ALA A 43 -10.06 41.26 15.99
C ALA A 43 -9.48 40.69 14.68
N ALA A 44 -9.71 41.37 13.56
CA ALA A 44 -9.13 40.98 12.28
C ALA A 44 -7.59 41.03 12.30
N LEU A 45 -7.00 42.10 12.86
CA LEU A 45 -5.55 42.23 12.98
C LEU A 45 -4.95 41.17 13.92
N LYS A 46 -5.56 40.95 15.09
CA LYS A 46 -5.14 39.87 16.01
C LYS A 46 -5.21 38.50 15.36
N SER A 47 -6.28 38.22 14.61
CA SER A 47 -6.42 36.96 13.87
C SER A 47 -5.30 36.76 12.85
N GLU A 48 -4.91 37.82 12.14
CA GLU A 48 -3.77 37.78 11.20
C GLU A 48 -2.44 37.50 11.92
N GLU A 49 -2.18 38.22 13.02
CA GLU A 49 -0.98 38.01 13.82
C GLU A 49 -0.90 36.59 14.39
N GLU A 50 -2.01 36.07 14.90
CA GLU A 50 -2.11 34.70 15.43
C GLU A 50 -1.84 33.67 14.34
N LYS A 51 -2.38 33.86 13.12
CA LYS A 51 -2.09 32.98 11.97
C LYS A 51 -0.61 32.97 11.64
N LEU A 52 0.04 34.14 11.63
CA LEU A 52 1.48 34.24 11.39
C LEU A 52 2.30 33.57 12.50
N GLN A 53 1.91 33.77 13.76
CA GLN A 53 2.57 33.12 14.90
C GLN A 53 2.37 31.59 14.88
N ALA A 54 1.17 31.10 14.56
CA ALA A 54 0.89 29.68 14.42
C ALA A 54 1.76 29.04 13.34
N ALA A 55 1.91 29.70 12.18
CA ALA A 55 2.78 29.24 11.10
C ALA A 55 4.26 29.19 11.52
N LYS A 56 4.72 30.15 12.35
CA LYS A 56 6.08 30.13 12.92
C LYS A 56 6.27 28.96 13.88
N ARG A 57 5.33 28.74 14.81
CA ARG A 57 5.35 27.62 15.77
C ARG A 57 5.34 26.27 15.05
N GLU A 58 4.52 26.12 14.02
CA GLU A 58 4.46 24.89 13.22
C GLU A 58 5.81 24.59 12.53
N LYS A 59 6.43 25.60 11.93
CA LYS A 59 7.77 25.47 11.32
C LYS A 59 8.82 25.05 12.35
N GLU A 60 8.74 25.56 13.58
CA GLU A 60 9.64 25.18 14.66
C GLU A 60 9.44 23.73 15.12
N LEU A 61 8.20 23.29 15.29
CA LEU A 61 7.87 21.89 15.60
C LEU A 61 8.39 20.92 14.54
N LEU A 62 8.32 21.29 13.26
CA LEU A 62 8.88 20.50 12.16
C LEU A 62 10.41 20.41 12.24
N LYS A 63 11.09 21.51 12.56
CA LYS A 63 12.54 21.54 12.79
C LYS A 63 12.94 20.67 13.98
N GLU A 64 12.19 20.74 15.09
CA GLU A 64 12.43 19.92 16.27
C GLU A 64 12.27 18.43 15.97
N LYS A 65 11.21 18.03 15.25
CA LYS A 65 11.02 16.66 14.78
C LYS A 65 12.19 16.19 13.91
N ARG A 66 12.72 17.06 13.04
CA ARG A 66 13.91 16.75 12.22
C ARG A 66 15.14 16.53 13.09
N ARG A 67 15.39 17.40 14.08
CA ARG A 67 16.50 17.26 15.04
C ARG A 67 16.41 15.95 15.83
N LYS A 68 15.23 15.61 16.36
CA LYS A 68 14.99 14.35 17.09
C LYS A 68 15.27 13.12 16.23
N ARG A 69 14.82 13.11 14.96
CA ARG A 69 15.14 12.01 14.02
C ARG A 69 16.64 11.88 13.75
N GLN A 70 17.34 13.00 13.61
CA GLN A 70 18.78 13.01 13.40
C GLN A 70 19.53 12.47 14.63
N GLN A 71 19.14 12.89 15.83
CA GLN A 71 19.70 12.37 17.09
C GLN A 71 19.49 10.85 17.20
N PHE A 72 18.27 10.39 16.94
CA PHE A 72 17.95 8.96 16.95
C PHE A 72 18.81 8.17 15.96
N PHE A 73 19.04 8.70 14.75
CA PHE A 73 19.93 8.05 13.78
C PHE A 73 21.38 7.98 14.27
N GLN A 74 21.88 9.05 14.90
CA GLN A 74 23.22 9.05 15.49
C GLN A 74 23.32 8.04 16.64
N GLU A 75 22.33 7.97 17.52
CA GLU A 75 22.28 6.97 18.59
C GLU A 75 22.21 5.55 18.04
N GLN A 76 21.41 5.30 17.01
CA GLN A 76 21.36 4.00 16.34
C GLN A 76 22.72 3.65 15.74
N LYS A 77 23.42 4.60 15.10
CA LYS A 77 24.78 4.37 14.58
C LYS A 77 25.77 4.03 15.68
N LYS A 78 25.70 4.72 16.83
CA LYS A 78 26.51 4.41 18.01
C LYS A 78 26.19 3.03 18.58
N LYS A 79 24.91 2.66 18.71
CA LYS A 79 24.48 1.33 19.19
C LYS A 79 24.78 0.19 18.22
N ARG A 80 24.88 0.46 16.92
CA ARG A 80 25.25 -0.52 15.88
C ARG A 80 26.77 -0.69 15.75
N LEU A 81 27.54 0.22 16.32
CA LEU A 81 28.98 0.03 16.46
C LEU A 81 29.19 -1.01 17.57
N LEU A 82 30.03 -2.00 17.29
CA LEU A 82 30.50 -2.93 18.31
C LEU A 82 31.19 -2.10 19.41
N SER A 83 31.06 -2.51 20.67
CA SER A 83 31.72 -1.78 21.76
C SER A 83 33.22 -1.76 21.50
N ASP A 84 33.86 -0.63 21.79
CA ASP A 84 35.30 -0.44 21.56
C ASP A 84 36.13 -1.56 22.20
N THR A 85 35.66 -2.09 23.33
CA THR A 85 36.21 -3.27 24.01
C THR A 85 36.28 -4.52 23.13
N LEU A 86 35.24 -4.81 22.33
CA LEU A 86 35.22 -5.97 21.43
C LEU A 86 36.08 -5.73 20.19
N LEU A 87 36.21 -4.49 19.74
CA LEU A 87 37.08 -4.13 18.62
C LEU A 87 38.55 -4.36 18.99
N GLU A 88 38.95 -3.96 20.19
CA GLU A 88 40.30 -4.15 20.73
C GLU A 88 40.64 -5.65 20.92
N GLU A 89 39.66 -6.49 21.27
CA GLU A 89 39.82 -7.95 21.29
C GLU A 89 40.11 -8.54 19.91
N PHE A 90 39.50 -8.03 18.83
CA PHE A 90 39.80 -8.52 17.47
C PHE A 90 41.19 -8.11 16.97
N ASP A 91 41.66 -6.93 17.37
CA ASP A 91 42.99 -6.43 16.96
C ASP A 91 44.14 -7.12 17.73
N THR A 92 43.88 -7.55 18.98
CA THR A 92 44.87 -8.27 19.81
C THR A 92 44.95 -9.76 19.51
N VAL A 93 43.96 -10.34 18.83
CA VAL A 93 43.99 -11.74 18.38
C VAL A 93 44.83 -11.88 17.11
N PRO A 94 45.99 -12.57 17.14
CA PRO A 94 46.85 -12.70 15.97
C PRO A 94 46.16 -13.52 14.86
N GLN A 95 45.75 -12.83 13.77
CA GLN A 95 45.21 -13.47 12.57
C GLN A 95 46.29 -14.33 11.88
N LYS A 96 46.15 -15.66 11.95
CA LYS A 96 46.93 -16.59 11.12
C LYS A 96 46.56 -16.40 9.64
N GLN A 97 47.43 -15.74 8.89
CA GLN A 97 47.30 -15.48 7.45
C GLN A 97 47.22 -16.79 6.64
N LYS A 98 46.16 -16.96 5.84
CA LYS A 98 46.11 -17.93 4.73
C LYS A 98 46.60 -17.26 3.45
N LYS A 99 47.65 -17.82 2.84
CA LYS A 99 48.28 -17.31 1.61
C LYS A 99 47.37 -17.50 0.39
N LEU A 100 47.20 -16.43 -0.38
CA LEU A 100 46.72 -16.42 -1.76
C LEU A 100 47.92 -16.65 -2.69
N SER A 101 47.81 -17.60 -3.62
CA SER A 101 48.76 -17.78 -4.72
C SER A 101 48.21 -17.10 -5.97
N ASP A 102 48.97 -16.12 -6.46
CA ASP A 102 48.82 -15.42 -7.73
C ASP A 102 49.71 -16.14 -8.75
N ASP A 103 49.16 -16.52 -9.90
CA ASP A 103 49.96 -16.79 -11.10
C ASP A 103 49.10 -16.54 -12.34
N ARG A 104 49.50 -15.52 -13.10
CA ARG A 104 49.04 -15.21 -14.44
C ARG A 104 49.92 -15.95 -15.43
N ASP A 105 49.31 -16.59 -16.42
CA ASP A 105 49.91 -16.69 -17.77
C ASP A 105 48.80 -16.87 -18.82
N GLU A 106 48.94 -16.11 -19.91
CA GLU A 106 48.03 -16.05 -21.05
C GLU A 106 48.37 -17.05 -22.17
N GLU A 107 47.33 -17.28 -22.99
CA GLU A 107 47.33 -17.60 -24.42
C GLU A 107 47.52 -19.04 -24.98
N LYS A 108 46.44 -19.40 -25.71
CA LYS A 108 46.35 -19.98 -27.06
C LYS A 108 46.42 -21.50 -27.29
N ASP A 109 45.21 -22.01 -27.57
CA ASP A 109 44.78 -22.62 -28.83
C ASP A 109 45.57 -23.81 -29.43
N LYS A 110 44.94 -25.00 -29.35
CA LYS A 110 44.43 -25.81 -30.48
C LYS A 110 44.34 -27.28 -30.07
N LYS A 111 43.14 -27.86 -30.09
CA LYS A 111 42.91 -29.17 -30.73
C LYS A 111 41.43 -29.50 -30.86
N GLN A 112 41.03 -29.67 -32.11
CA GLN A 112 39.93 -30.55 -32.49
C GLN A 112 40.26 -31.98 -32.01
N GLN A 113 39.29 -32.68 -31.43
CA GLN A 113 38.84 -33.97 -31.96
C GLN A 113 37.63 -34.48 -31.17
N LYS A 114 36.66 -34.94 -31.95
CA LYS A 114 35.48 -35.72 -31.55
C LYS A 114 35.86 -36.83 -30.57
N LEU A 115 34.98 -37.11 -29.61
CA LEU A 115 34.42 -38.44 -29.36
C LEU A 115 33.41 -38.38 -28.21
N THR A 116 32.32 -39.10 -28.42
CA THR A 116 31.14 -39.28 -27.58
C THR A 116 31.46 -39.63 -26.13
N LYS A 117 30.95 -38.86 -25.15
CA LYS A 117 30.70 -39.38 -23.81
C LYS A 117 29.64 -38.57 -23.07
N SER A 118 28.53 -39.26 -22.76
CA SER A 118 27.54 -39.02 -21.71
C SER A 118 27.69 -37.74 -20.88
N LYS A 119 26.66 -36.88 -20.91
CA LYS A 119 26.43 -35.79 -19.94
C LYS A 119 26.50 -36.32 -18.50
N LYS A 120 27.66 -36.23 -17.85
CA LYS A 120 27.74 -36.20 -16.38
C LYS A 120 27.24 -34.84 -15.94
N LYS A 121 25.94 -34.75 -15.63
CA LYS A 121 25.42 -33.68 -14.79
C LYS A 121 26.21 -33.75 -13.48
N LYS A 122 26.94 -32.68 -13.13
CA LYS A 122 27.46 -32.53 -11.77
C LYS A 122 26.25 -32.57 -10.84
N ALA A 123 26.12 -33.67 -10.09
CA ALA A 123 25.12 -33.78 -9.05
C ALA A 123 25.45 -32.71 -8.01
N SER A 124 24.73 -31.59 -8.04
CA SER A 124 24.61 -30.72 -6.87
C SER A 124 24.11 -31.62 -5.75
N ARG A 125 24.86 -31.72 -4.65
CA ARG A 125 24.44 -32.41 -3.43
C ARG A 125 23.08 -31.83 -3.04
N SER A 126 21.99 -32.49 -3.42
CA SER A 126 20.65 -32.07 -3.02
C SER A 126 20.53 -32.44 -1.56
N LEU A 127 20.54 -31.44 -0.68
CA LEU A 127 20.13 -31.64 0.69
C LEU A 127 18.71 -32.21 0.65
N GLN A 128 18.55 -33.45 1.10
CA GLN A 128 17.25 -34.08 1.26
C GLN A 128 16.43 -33.27 2.26
N GLY A 129 15.44 -32.53 1.77
CA GLY A 129 14.47 -31.84 2.59
C GLY A 129 14.06 -30.51 2.00
N ASN A 130 13.17 -30.53 1.01
CA ASN A 130 12.50 -29.30 0.56
C ASN A 130 11.43 -28.94 1.60
N CYS A 131 11.81 -28.26 2.67
CA CYS A 131 10.85 -27.68 3.62
C CYS A 131 10.21 -26.45 2.97
N SER A 132 9.01 -26.64 2.41
CA SER A 132 8.16 -25.54 1.95
C SER A 132 7.32 -25.04 3.13
N VAL A 133 7.70 -23.90 3.70
CA VAL A 133 6.91 -23.23 4.73
C VAL A 133 5.91 -22.32 4.04
N MET A 134 4.64 -22.74 4.00
CA MET A 134 3.53 -21.92 3.54
C MET A 134 2.72 -21.43 4.75
N ARG A 135 2.37 -20.15 4.79
CA ARG A 135 1.43 -19.62 5.78
C ARG A 135 0.01 -19.95 5.33
N LEU A 136 -0.67 -20.84 6.05
CA LEU A 136 -2.04 -21.30 5.76
C LEU A 136 -3.11 -20.18 5.66
N LYS A 137 -2.81 -18.98 6.14
CA LYS A 137 -3.72 -17.82 6.14
C LYS A 137 -3.71 -17.00 4.84
N ASP A 138 -2.76 -17.22 3.93
CA ASP A 138 -2.62 -16.42 2.71
C ASP A 138 -3.54 -16.90 1.56
N GLU A 139 -4.26 -18.02 1.75
CA GLU A 139 -5.01 -18.69 0.68
C GLU A 139 -6.53 -18.44 0.80
N SER A 140 -7.00 -17.42 0.06
CA SER A 140 -8.31 -17.34 -0.60
C SER A 140 -9.59 -16.94 0.16
N ALA A 141 -9.80 -17.26 1.43
CA ALA A 141 -11.09 -16.94 2.10
C ALA A 141 -11.29 -15.43 2.40
N ASP A 142 -10.20 -14.70 2.65
CA ASP A 142 -10.24 -13.26 2.93
C ASP A 142 -10.14 -12.39 1.67
N SER A 143 -9.97 -13.00 0.48
CA SER A 143 -9.68 -12.25 -0.76
C SER A 143 -10.81 -11.30 -1.16
N SER A 144 -12.08 -11.68 -0.98
CA SER A 144 -13.21 -10.82 -1.36
C SER A 144 -13.37 -9.61 -0.43
N MET A 145 -13.31 -9.82 0.89
CA MET A 145 -13.41 -8.71 1.86
C MET A 145 -12.18 -7.81 1.77
N GLN A 146 -11.00 -8.40 1.60
CA GLN A 146 -9.76 -7.67 1.37
C GLN A 146 -9.81 -6.88 0.05
N GLN A 147 -10.34 -7.45 -1.03
CA GLN A 147 -10.52 -6.74 -2.29
C GLN A 147 -11.49 -5.58 -2.13
N SER A 148 -12.63 -5.80 -1.46
CA SER A 148 -13.58 -4.72 -1.15
C SER A 148 -12.95 -3.61 -0.28
N ALA A 149 -12.11 -3.97 0.69
CA ALA A 149 -11.39 -3.00 1.51
C ALA A 149 -10.34 -2.23 0.71
N MET A 150 -9.61 -2.91 -0.19
CA MET A 150 -8.65 -2.28 -1.10
C MET A 150 -9.36 -1.32 -2.06
N ASP A 151 -10.48 -1.74 -2.63
CA ASP A 151 -11.29 -0.93 -3.54
C ASP A 151 -11.87 0.30 -2.81
N PHE A 152 -12.33 0.13 -1.56
CA PHE A 152 -12.76 1.24 -0.71
C PHE A 152 -11.62 2.25 -0.47
N ILE A 153 -10.44 1.78 -0.07
CA ILE A 153 -9.27 2.64 0.14
C ILE A 153 -8.89 3.37 -1.15
N GLN A 154 -8.88 2.66 -2.30
CA GLN A 154 -8.56 3.26 -3.58
C GLN A 154 -9.56 4.34 -3.99
N ALA A 155 -10.87 4.07 -3.85
CA ALA A 155 -11.92 5.02 -4.17
C ALA A 155 -11.85 6.29 -3.29
N ARG A 156 -11.53 6.15 -1.99
CA ARG A 156 -11.44 7.28 -1.06
C ARG A 156 -10.15 8.08 -1.19
N LEU A 157 -9.01 7.43 -1.43
CA LEU A 157 -7.71 8.11 -1.53
C LEU A 157 -7.46 8.71 -2.93
N TYR A 158 -7.91 8.03 -3.98
CA TYR A 158 -7.56 8.36 -5.36
C TYR A 158 -8.75 8.71 -6.27
N GLY A 159 -9.98 8.60 -5.75
CA GLY A 159 -11.21 8.85 -6.51
C GLY A 159 -11.68 7.64 -7.33
N SER A 160 -12.95 7.64 -7.68
CA SER A 160 -13.55 6.62 -8.53
C SER A 160 -12.97 6.65 -9.95
N GLY A 161 -12.70 5.47 -10.51
CA GLY A 161 -12.19 5.33 -11.88
C GLY A 161 -10.67 5.51 -12.05
N THR A 162 -9.94 5.84 -10.99
CA THR A 162 -8.47 5.96 -11.04
C THR A 162 -7.81 4.58 -11.01
N LEU A 163 -7.07 4.21 -12.05
CA LEU A 163 -6.29 2.97 -12.12
C LEU A 163 -4.90 3.16 -11.50
N ARG A 164 -4.85 3.55 -10.23
CA ARG A 164 -3.60 3.71 -9.47
C ARG A 164 -3.34 2.46 -8.65
N THR A 165 -2.15 1.88 -8.81
CA THR A 165 -1.72 0.72 -8.01
C THR A 165 -1.40 1.17 -6.58
N THR A 166 -1.61 0.31 -5.60
CA THR A 166 -1.23 0.59 -4.20
C THR A 166 0.29 0.56 -4.03
N ASN A 167 0.81 1.25 -3.00
CA ASN A 167 2.26 1.23 -2.71
C ASN A 167 2.77 -0.19 -2.43
N ALA A 168 1.97 -1.01 -1.75
CA ALA A 168 2.31 -2.40 -1.47
C ALA A 168 2.43 -3.23 -2.76
N GLU A 169 1.48 -3.07 -3.69
CA GLU A 169 1.52 -3.74 -4.99
C GLU A 169 2.70 -3.25 -5.83
N LEU A 170 2.93 -1.93 -5.90
CA LEU A 170 4.04 -1.32 -6.64
C LEU A 170 5.39 -1.82 -6.15
N LEU A 171 5.56 -1.95 -4.83
CA LEU A 171 6.82 -2.38 -4.21
C LEU A 171 6.94 -3.90 -4.04
N SER A 172 5.93 -4.66 -4.47
CA SER A 172 5.93 -6.13 -4.40
C SER A 172 7.07 -6.74 -5.20
N LEU A 173 7.55 -7.92 -4.76
CA LEU A 173 8.60 -8.64 -5.48
C LEU A 173 8.19 -8.99 -6.91
N GLU A 174 6.89 -9.23 -7.14
CA GLU A 174 6.35 -9.51 -8.48
C GLU A 174 6.57 -8.32 -9.43
N LYS A 175 6.19 -7.10 -9.04
CA LYS A 175 6.42 -5.92 -9.89
C LYS A 175 7.89 -5.51 -9.96
N LYS A 176 8.69 -5.82 -8.94
CA LYS A 176 10.12 -5.48 -8.91
C LYS A 176 10.98 -6.42 -9.76
N ARG A 177 10.78 -7.73 -9.63
CA ARG A 177 11.58 -8.77 -10.29
C ARG A 177 10.92 -9.34 -11.54
N GLY A 178 9.62 -9.10 -11.72
CA GLY A 178 8.88 -9.56 -12.90
C GLY A 178 9.33 -8.85 -14.17
N VAL A 179 9.14 -9.55 -15.29
CA VAL A 179 9.45 -9.06 -16.64
C VAL A 179 8.71 -7.74 -16.95
N LYS A 180 7.50 -7.60 -16.42
CA LYS A 180 6.68 -6.38 -16.53
C LYS A 180 6.74 -5.62 -15.22
N LYS A 181 7.61 -4.61 -15.16
CA LYS A 181 7.65 -3.65 -14.05
C LYS A 181 6.33 -2.89 -14.03
N GLY A 182 5.63 -2.94 -12.88
CA GLY A 182 4.34 -2.26 -12.72
C GLY A 182 4.48 -0.75 -12.79
N ALA A 183 3.56 -0.07 -13.49
CA ALA A 183 3.44 1.38 -13.42
C ALA A 183 2.57 1.79 -12.23
N ALA A 184 2.91 2.91 -11.59
CA ALA A 184 2.15 3.43 -10.45
C ALA A 184 0.72 3.83 -10.81
N VAL A 185 0.52 4.35 -12.02
CA VAL A 185 -0.77 4.77 -12.57
C VAL A 185 -0.88 4.22 -13.97
N GLN A 186 -2.04 3.65 -14.30
CA GLN A 186 -2.38 3.26 -15.66
C GLN A 186 -3.38 4.26 -16.23
N PHE A 187 -2.99 4.96 -17.29
CA PHE A 187 -3.89 5.94 -17.92
C PHE A 187 -4.99 5.30 -18.77
N VAL A 188 -4.75 4.07 -19.25
CA VAL A 188 -5.68 3.36 -20.14
C VAL A 188 -5.95 1.97 -19.59
N ASN A 189 -7.23 1.62 -19.48
CA ASN A 189 -7.63 0.28 -19.09
C ASN A 189 -7.36 -0.71 -20.24
N LYS A 190 -6.25 -1.45 -20.14
CA LYS A 190 -5.87 -2.46 -21.14
C LYS A 190 -6.89 -3.60 -21.25
N LYS A 191 -7.69 -3.85 -20.20
CA LYS A 191 -8.71 -4.91 -20.17
C LYS A 191 -9.98 -4.53 -20.93
N TRP A 192 -10.28 -3.23 -21.04
CA TRP A 192 -11.48 -2.72 -21.71
C TRP A 192 -11.59 -3.19 -23.17
N GLY A 193 -10.48 -3.17 -23.91
CA GLY A 193 -10.45 -3.62 -25.30
C GLY A 193 -10.76 -5.12 -25.46
N ALA A 194 -10.35 -5.95 -24.51
CA ALA A 194 -10.63 -7.39 -24.54
C ALA A 194 -12.11 -7.68 -24.26
N GLU A 195 -12.72 -6.97 -23.31
CA GLU A 195 -14.14 -7.10 -23.00
C GLU A 195 -15.03 -6.68 -24.18
N GLN A 196 -14.72 -5.55 -24.81
CA GLN A 196 -15.47 -5.10 -26.00
C GLN A 196 -15.33 -6.07 -27.17
N LYS A 197 -14.13 -6.63 -27.40
CA LYS A 197 -13.94 -7.68 -28.40
C LYS A 197 -14.77 -8.92 -28.10
N ALA A 198 -14.80 -9.38 -26.84
CA ALA A 198 -15.61 -10.52 -26.43
C ALA A 198 -17.12 -10.25 -26.58
N LYS A 199 -17.58 -9.03 -26.26
CA LYS A 199 -18.97 -8.61 -26.50
C LYS A 199 -19.31 -8.61 -28.00
N ALA A 200 -18.43 -8.04 -28.82
CA ALA A 200 -18.59 -8.03 -30.27
C ALA A 200 -18.66 -9.44 -30.86
N GLU A 201 -17.78 -10.36 -30.42
CA GLU A 201 -17.79 -11.75 -30.88
C GLU A 201 -19.07 -12.49 -30.47
N LYS A 202 -19.52 -12.31 -29.22
CA LYS A 202 -20.82 -12.86 -28.75
C LYS A 202 -21.98 -12.29 -29.55
N SER A 203 -21.96 -11.00 -29.85
CA SER A 203 -22.96 -10.35 -30.69
C SER A 203 -22.96 -10.92 -32.11
N ASN A 204 -21.78 -11.09 -32.72
CA ASN A 204 -21.63 -11.65 -34.05
C ASN A 204 -22.14 -13.10 -34.12
N LYS A 205 -21.79 -13.94 -33.13
CA LYS A 205 -22.31 -15.31 -33.01
C LYS A 205 -23.84 -15.33 -32.94
N ARG A 206 -24.44 -14.44 -32.14
CA ARG A 206 -25.90 -14.29 -32.05
C ARG A 206 -26.52 -13.80 -33.35
N PHE A 207 -25.86 -12.89 -34.04
CA PHE A 207 -26.32 -12.37 -35.33
C PHE A 207 -26.33 -13.47 -36.40
N ILE A 208 -25.23 -14.21 -36.55
CA ILE A 208 -25.11 -15.34 -37.49
C ILE A 208 -26.17 -16.41 -37.19
N HIS A 209 -26.35 -16.75 -35.91
CA HIS A 209 -27.39 -17.69 -35.48
C HIS A 209 -28.80 -17.19 -35.84
N ARG A 210 -29.10 -15.91 -35.62
CA ARG A 210 -30.41 -15.32 -35.96
C ARG A 210 -30.66 -15.29 -37.46
N GLN A 211 -29.64 -15.01 -38.25
CA GLN A 211 -29.73 -14.96 -39.71
C GLN A 211 -29.75 -16.37 -40.36
N LYS A 212 -29.58 -17.44 -39.57
CA LYS A 212 -29.48 -18.84 -40.05
C LYS A 212 -28.42 -19.03 -41.15
N LEU A 213 -27.39 -18.17 -41.17
CA LEU A 213 -26.36 -18.17 -42.22
C LEU A 213 -25.41 -19.36 -42.13
N ILE A 214 -25.44 -20.07 -41.00
CA ILE A 214 -24.76 -21.34 -40.81
C ILE A 214 -25.80 -22.30 -40.25
N THR A 215 -26.46 -23.02 -41.15
CA THR A 215 -27.17 -24.26 -40.86
C THR A 215 -26.12 -25.37 -40.84
N THR A 216 -25.84 -25.91 -39.66
CA THR A 216 -25.23 -27.24 -39.53
C THR A 216 -26.12 -28.30 -40.14
#